data_AF-A0AAW1D777-F1
#
_entry.id   AF-A0AAW1D777-F1
#
_cell.length_a   1.000
_cell.length_b   1.000
_cell.length_c   1.000
_cell.angle_alpha   90.00
_cell.angle_beta   90.00
_cell.angle_gamma   90.00
#
_symmetry.space_group_name_H-M   'P 1'
#
loop_
_entity.id
_entity.type
_entity.pdbx_description
1 polymer ?
#
loop_
_entity_poly.entity_id
_entity_poly.type
_entity_poly.pdbx_seq_one_letter_code
_entity_poly.pdbx_strand_id
1 'polypeptide(L)'
;MSNIFEKVVNNIVDKTHFNSLDIASELDLKHEQVVEVIKLIYKTGDYFMLNDKCQERWSLTDLGISLLKNRKQLKLNLIESNQVQNNECDKETYFNLNRIKNGDTLENEEKLDTYEFKKYIEKTMIKYLEGEMINKDALINIKLEFSVSEDMLQNDKWKTISLLPYNFNEMATKLQTGLKI
;
A
#
# COMPACT_ATOMS: atom_id res chain seq x y z
N MET A 1 14.79 10.70 -3.14
CA MET A 1 14.79 9.24 -2.93
C MET A 1 15.68 8.78 -1.77
N SER A 2 16.85 9.38 -1.49
CA SER A 2 17.75 8.89 -0.42
C SER A 2 17.12 8.87 0.99
N ASN A 3 16.32 9.88 1.37
CA ASN A 3 15.74 9.93 2.73
C ASN A 3 14.71 8.81 3.00
N ILE A 4 13.85 8.45 2.03
CA ILE A 4 12.85 7.39 2.22
C ILE A 4 13.52 6.02 2.22
N PHE A 5 14.46 5.81 1.29
CA PHE A 5 15.21 4.56 1.20
C PHE A 5 15.96 4.27 2.51
N GLU A 6 16.73 5.23 3.01
CA GLU A 6 17.47 5.08 4.28
C GLU A 6 16.55 4.83 5.47
N LYS A 7 15.40 5.52 5.55
CA LYS A 7 14.42 5.30 6.62
C LYS A 7 13.85 3.88 6.61
N VAL A 8 13.45 3.40 5.43
CA VAL A 8 12.89 2.05 5.27
C VAL A 8 13.95 0.99 5.57
N VAL A 9 15.18 1.15 5.06
CA VAL A 9 16.30 0.24 5.34
C VAL A 9 16.59 0.19 6.84
N ASN A 10 16.75 1.34 7.49
CA ASN A 10 17.05 1.40 8.93
C ASN A 10 15.94 0.74 9.78
N ASN A 11 14.67 0.92 9.40
CA ASN A 11 13.55 0.27 10.11
C ASN A 11 13.53 -1.25 9.91
N ILE A 12 13.85 -1.73 8.70
CA ILE A 12 13.87 -3.16 8.37
C ILE A 12 15.06 -3.87 9.00
N VAL A 13 16.24 -3.23 9.04
CA VAL A 13 17.48 -3.80 9.56
C VAL A 13 17.34 -4.28 11.00
N ASP A 14 16.54 -3.61 11.82
CA ASP A 14 16.34 -3.96 13.23
C ASP A 14 15.28 -5.04 13.46
N LYS A 15 14.61 -5.49 12.41
CA LYS A 15 13.54 -6.49 12.46
C LYS A 15 13.98 -7.81 11.87
N THR A 16 13.68 -8.91 12.56
CA THR A 16 13.83 -10.28 12.00
C THR A 16 12.76 -10.58 10.97
N HIS A 17 11.54 -10.07 11.22
CA HIS A 17 10.36 -10.23 10.39
C HIS A 17 9.71 -8.86 10.22
N PHE A 18 9.28 -8.53 9.01
CA PHE A 18 8.66 -7.24 8.74
C PHE A 18 7.46 -7.37 7.80
N ASN A 19 6.52 -6.44 7.94
CA ASN A 19 5.35 -6.27 7.07
C ASN A 19 5.37 -4.86 6.49
N SER A 20 5.16 -4.72 5.18
CA SER A 20 5.15 -3.41 4.53
C SER A 20 4.03 -2.48 5.01
N LEU A 21 2.92 -3.00 5.53
CA LEU A 21 1.85 -2.20 6.15
C LEU A 21 2.31 -1.59 7.49
N ASP A 22 2.95 -2.41 8.34
CA ASP A 22 3.44 -1.97 9.64
C ASP A 22 4.54 -0.91 9.46
N ILE A 23 5.49 -1.15 8.56
CA ILE A 23 6.54 -0.18 8.23
C ILE A 23 5.94 1.14 7.73
N ALA A 24 4.92 1.07 6.87
CA ALA A 24 4.25 2.27 6.36
C ALA A 24 3.58 3.07 7.50
N SER A 25 2.94 2.37 8.44
CA SER A 25 2.32 3.01 9.61
C SER A 25 3.33 3.62 10.58
N GLU A 26 4.47 2.93 10.81
CA GLU A 26 5.51 3.38 11.75
C GLU A 26 6.27 4.60 11.23
N LEU A 27 6.48 4.67 9.91
CA LEU A 27 7.25 5.74 9.27
C LEU A 27 6.38 6.91 8.79
N ASP A 28 5.04 6.83 8.95
CA ASP A 28 4.06 7.76 8.36
C ASP A 28 4.30 7.97 6.85
N LEU A 29 4.52 6.86 6.14
CA LEU A 29 4.79 6.84 4.72
C LEU A 29 3.64 6.19 3.96
N LYS A 30 3.47 6.59 2.69
CA LYS A 30 2.53 5.89 1.81
C LYS A 30 2.99 4.45 1.60
N HIS A 31 2.08 3.50 1.77
CA HIS A 31 2.34 2.07 1.61
C HIS A 31 3.00 1.73 0.27
N GLU A 32 2.58 2.37 -0.83
CA GLU A 32 3.16 2.20 -2.16
C GLU A 32 4.67 2.50 -2.18
N GLN A 33 5.10 3.59 -1.52
CA GLN A 33 6.51 3.99 -1.48
C GLN A 33 7.35 2.97 -0.72
N VAL A 34 6.81 2.42 0.38
CA VAL A 34 7.49 1.37 1.15
C VAL A 34 7.62 0.09 0.34
N VAL A 35 6.55 -0.31 -0.36
CA VAL A 35 6.55 -1.49 -1.25
C VAL A 35 7.57 -1.34 -2.37
N GLU A 36 7.68 -0.15 -2.98
CA GLU A 36 8.67 0.14 -4.01
C GLU A 36 10.10 -0.01 -3.48
N VAL A 37 10.39 0.54 -2.30
CA VAL A 37 11.73 0.42 -1.69
C VAL A 37 12.05 -1.03 -1.36
N ILE A 38 11.13 -1.78 -0.76
CA ILE A 38 11.35 -3.20 -0.44
C ILE A 38 11.63 -4.00 -1.71
N LYS A 39 10.86 -3.78 -2.78
CA LYS A 39 11.09 -4.43 -4.09
C LYS A 39 12.42 -4.02 -4.71
N LEU A 40 12.83 -2.77 -4.54
CA LEU A 40 14.14 -2.29 -5.01
C LEU A 40 15.27 -3.05 -4.31
N ILE A 41 15.24 -3.12 -2.98
CA ILE A 41 16.24 -3.84 -2.19
C ILE A 41 16.30 -5.32 -2.59
N TYR A 42 15.13 -5.96 -2.72
CA TYR A 42 15.04 -7.36 -3.13
C TYR A 42 15.61 -7.62 -4.53
N LYS A 43 15.40 -6.71 -5.49
CA LYS A 43 15.98 -6.81 -6.84
C LYS A 43 17.49 -6.62 -6.84
N THR A 44 18.01 -5.85 -5.90
CA THR A 44 19.44 -5.55 -5.79
C THR A 44 20.22 -6.72 -5.22
N GLY A 45 19.61 -7.57 -4.40
CA GLY A 45 20.26 -8.76 -3.86
C GLY A 45 19.43 -9.52 -2.84
N ASP A 46 19.96 -10.67 -2.43
CA ASP A 46 19.30 -11.63 -1.55
C ASP A 46 19.50 -11.27 -0.06
N TYR A 47 19.00 -10.11 0.36
CA TYR A 47 19.11 -9.64 1.76
C TYR A 47 18.05 -10.24 2.68
N PHE A 48 16.87 -10.50 2.14
CA PHE A 48 15.71 -11.06 2.84
C PHE A 48 14.87 -11.90 1.87
N MET A 49 14.12 -12.86 2.42
CA MET A 49 13.06 -13.54 1.68
C MET A 49 11.84 -12.63 1.63
N LEU A 50 11.10 -12.66 0.53
CA LEU A 50 9.92 -11.82 0.32
C LEU A 50 8.74 -12.67 -0.12
N ASN A 51 7.62 -12.55 0.61
CA ASN A 51 6.38 -13.23 0.31
C ASN A 51 5.27 -12.20 0.04
N ASP A 52 4.63 -12.34 -1.12
CA ASP A 52 3.42 -11.58 -1.44
C ASP A 52 2.25 -12.15 -0.63
N LYS A 53 1.64 -11.30 0.19
CA LYS A 53 0.42 -11.64 0.94
C LYS A 53 -0.73 -10.72 0.56
N CYS A 54 -1.93 -11.22 0.82
CA CYS A 54 -3.14 -10.45 0.62
C CYS A 54 -4.05 -10.59 1.84
N GLN A 55 -4.64 -9.48 2.25
CA GLN A 55 -5.64 -9.43 3.29
C GLN A 55 -6.96 -8.95 2.68
N GLU A 56 -8.00 -9.72 2.92
CA GLU A 56 -9.38 -9.32 2.63
C GLU A 56 -9.87 -8.36 3.71
N ARG A 57 -10.39 -7.22 3.28
CA ARG A 57 -11.05 -6.27 4.16
C ARG A 57 -12.35 -5.80 3.53
N TRP A 58 -13.41 -5.80 4.31
CA TRP A 58 -14.65 -5.15 3.93
C TRP A 58 -14.51 -3.63 4.03
N SER A 59 -14.83 -2.95 2.94
CA SER A 59 -14.88 -1.49 2.87
C SER A 59 -16.28 -1.02 2.46
N LEU A 60 -16.58 0.24 2.75
CA LEU A 60 -17.84 0.84 2.34
C LEU A 60 -17.73 1.37 0.92
N THR A 61 -18.75 1.11 0.12
CA THR A 61 -18.94 1.76 -1.18
C THR A 61 -19.44 3.19 -1.01
N ASP A 62 -19.43 3.97 -2.09
CA ASP A 62 -20.03 5.32 -2.12
C ASP A 62 -21.51 5.31 -1.69
N LEU A 63 -22.23 4.25 -2.01
CA LEU A 63 -23.62 4.03 -1.58
C LEU A 63 -23.72 3.81 -0.07
N GLY A 64 -22.86 2.95 0.49
CA GLY A 64 -22.78 2.73 1.94
C GLY A 64 -22.41 4.00 2.70
N ILE A 65 -21.45 4.77 2.19
CA ILE A 65 -21.05 6.07 2.76
C ILE A 65 -22.22 7.06 2.70
N SER A 66 -22.95 7.11 1.60
CA SER A 66 -24.11 7.99 1.42
C SER A 66 -25.25 7.64 2.38
N LEU A 67 -25.51 6.34 2.61
CA LEU A 67 -26.49 5.89 3.61
C LEU A 67 -26.13 6.33 5.03
N LEU A 68 -24.85 6.24 5.40
CA LEU A 68 -24.38 6.72 6.70
C LEU A 68 -24.50 8.24 6.86
N LYS A 69 -24.27 9.00 5.78
CA LYS A 69 -24.40 10.47 5.75
C LYS A 69 -25.86 10.92 5.83
N ASN A 70 -26.75 10.31 5.06
CA ASN A 70 -28.16 10.69 4.97
C ASN A 70 -28.90 10.51 6.30
N ARG A 71 -28.53 9.53 7.13
CA ARG A 71 -29.11 9.38 8.48
C ARG A 71 -28.74 10.54 9.43
N LYS A 72 -27.56 11.16 9.27
CA LYS A 72 -27.20 12.36 10.04
C LYS A 72 -28.09 13.55 9.66
N GLN A 73 -28.40 13.69 8.37
CA GLN A 73 -29.31 14.74 7.87
C GLN A 73 -30.77 14.49 8.29
N LEU A 74 -31.24 13.24 8.28
CA LEU A 74 -32.59 12.90 8.75
C LEU A 74 -32.80 13.24 10.24
N LYS A 75 -31.78 13.07 11.10
CA LYS A 75 -31.86 13.50 12.51
C LYS A 75 -31.99 15.01 12.71
N LEU A 76 -31.47 15.83 11.78
CA LEU A 76 -31.68 17.29 11.79
C LEU A 76 -33.05 17.68 11.24
N ASN A 77 -33.55 16.99 10.21
CA ASN A 77 -34.79 17.34 9.53
C ASN A 77 -36.07 16.74 10.17
N LEU A 78 -35.94 15.71 11.01
CA LEU A 78 -37.05 15.12 11.77
C LEU A 78 -37.64 16.06 12.85
N ILE A 79 -37.03 17.22 13.07
CA ILE A 79 -37.62 18.29 13.89
C ILE A 79 -38.65 19.11 13.10
N GLU A 80 -38.70 19.02 11.75
CA GLU A 80 -39.47 19.98 10.95
C GLU A 80 -40.49 19.43 9.94
N SER A 81 -40.63 18.13 9.68
CA SER A 81 -41.77 17.69 8.83
C SER A 81 -42.14 16.22 8.93
N ASN A 82 -43.41 15.99 9.28
CA ASN A 82 -44.12 14.73 9.16
C ASN A 82 -44.36 14.39 7.69
N GLN A 83 -43.37 13.83 6.98
CA GLN A 83 -43.61 13.06 5.76
C GLN A 83 -42.67 11.85 5.71
N VAL A 84 -43.28 10.67 5.89
CA VAL A 84 -42.65 9.36 5.81
C VAL A 84 -42.30 9.07 4.36
N GLN A 85 -41.01 9.05 4.03
CA GLN A 85 -40.49 8.32 2.88
C GLN A 85 -39.78 7.06 3.39
N ASN A 86 -40.28 5.92 2.94
CA ASN A 86 -39.89 4.55 3.30
C ASN A 86 -38.48 4.17 2.79
N ASN A 87 -37.45 4.92 3.19
CA ASN A 87 -36.05 4.56 3.02
C ASN A 87 -35.35 4.56 4.38
N GLU A 88 -35.99 3.96 5.38
CA GLU A 88 -35.43 3.85 6.71
C GLU A 88 -34.31 2.80 6.67
N CYS A 89 -33.05 3.25 6.67
CA CYS A 89 -31.93 2.37 6.93
C CYS A 89 -32.08 1.84 8.35
N ASP A 90 -32.39 0.55 8.48
CA ASP A 90 -32.60 -0.13 9.75
C ASP A 90 -31.50 0.26 10.75
N LYS A 91 -31.88 0.47 12.03
CA LYS A 91 -30.92 0.78 13.11
C LYS A 91 -29.72 -0.17 13.07
N GLU A 92 -30.01 -1.45 12.87
CA GLU A 92 -29.01 -2.52 12.76
C GLU A 92 -28.06 -2.32 11.57
N THR A 93 -28.60 -2.09 10.36
CA THR A 93 -27.79 -1.85 9.16
C THR A 93 -26.85 -0.66 9.36
N TYR A 94 -27.32 0.42 9.97
CA TYR A 94 -26.48 1.58 10.27
C TYR A 94 -25.34 1.26 11.26
N PHE A 95 -25.63 0.52 12.34
CA PHE A 95 -24.60 0.11 13.31
C PHE A 95 -23.57 -0.79 12.64
N ASN A 96 -24.02 -1.76 11.84
CA ASN A 96 -23.12 -2.68 11.14
C ASN A 96 -22.23 -1.96 10.12
N LEU A 97 -22.79 -1.05 9.31
CA LEU A 97 -22.00 -0.26 8.36
C LEU A 97 -21.00 0.67 9.07
N ASN A 98 -21.33 1.22 10.24
CA ASN A 98 -20.39 2.00 11.05
C ASN A 98 -19.27 1.13 11.67
N ARG A 99 -19.58 -0.10 12.07
CA ARG A 99 -18.57 -1.07 12.54
C ARG A 99 -17.56 -1.38 11.44
N ILE A 100 -18.05 -1.72 10.24
CA ILE A 100 -17.20 -1.95 9.06
C ILE A 100 -16.36 -0.71 8.74
N LYS A 101 -16.94 0.49 8.81
CA LYS A 101 -16.20 1.75 8.61
C LYS A 101 -15.02 1.91 9.57
N ASN A 102 -15.20 1.51 10.82
CA ASN A 102 -14.17 1.61 11.85
C ASN A 102 -13.14 0.47 11.77
N GLY A 103 -13.35 -0.52 10.88
CA GLY A 103 -12.46 -1.66 10.70
C GLY A 103 -12.82 -2.88 11.56
N ASP A 104 -13.98 -2.88 12.21
CA ASP A 104 -14.46 -4.06 12.94
C ASP A 104 -14.95 -5.14 11.98
N THR A 105 -14.72 -6.40 12.35
CA THR A 105 -15.23 -7.57 11.63
C THR A 105 -16.67 -7.87 12.06
N LEU A 106 -17.53 -8.17 11.10
CA LEU A 106 -18.86 -8.74 11.37
C LEU A 106 -18.74 -10.26 11.27
N GLU A 107 -19.12 -10.97 12.33
CA GLU A 107 -19.08 -12.44 12.37
C GLU A 107 -20.26 -13.10 11.61
N ASN A 108 -21.29 -12.33 11.26
CA ASN A 108 -22.48 -12.87 10.60
C ASN A 108 -22.35 -12.77 9.06
N GLU A 109 -22.00 -13.90 8.44
CA GLU A 109 -21.79 -14.03 6.99
C GLU A 109 -23.05 -13.69 6.17
N GLU A 110 -24.24 -14.14 6.59
CA GLU A 110 -25.51 -13.88 5.87
C GLU A 110 -25.79 -12.36 5.73
N LYS A 111 -25.40 -11.58 6.75
CA LYS A 111 -25.53 -10.11 6.72
C LYS A 111 -24.52 -9.47 5.79
N LEU A 112 -23.29 -9.98 5.76
CA LEU A 112 -22.26 -9.51 4.83
C LEU A 112 -22.71 -9.73 3.38
N ASP A 113 -23.22 -10.92 3.06
CA ASP A 113 -23.74 -11.25 1.72
C ASP A 113 -24.91 -10.34 1.34
N THR A 114 -25.81 -10.06 2.29
CA THR A 114 -26.93 -9.14 2.05
C THR A 114 -26.44 -7.71 1.77
N TYR A 115 -25.44 -7.23 2.50
CA TYR A 115 -24.88 -5.89 2.33
C TYR A 115 -24.05 -5.76 1.06
N GLU A 116 -23.33 -6.81 0.66
CA GLU A 116 -22.61 -6.90 -0.61
C GLU A 116 -23.60 -6.90 -1.78
N PHE A 117 -24.66 -7.72 -1.72
CA PHE A 117 -25.72 -7.75 -2.73
C PHE A 117 -26.40 -6.38 -2.89
N LYS A 118 -26.64 -5.67 -1.78
CA LYS A 118 -27.19 -4.31 -1.78
C LYS A 118 -26.17 -3.23 -2.19
N LYS A 119 -24.91 -3.60 -2.47
CA LYS A 119 -23.80 -2.70 -2.84
C LYS A 119 -23.48 -1.65 -1.77
N TYR A 120 -23.69 -1.95 -0.49
CA TYR A 120 -23.31 -1.04 0.60
C TYR A 120 -21.84 -1.22 1.00
N ILE A 121 -21.33 -2.42 0.80
CA ILE A 121 -19.96 -2.81 1.09
C ILE A 121 -19.36 -3.52 -0.12
N GLU A 122 -18.04 -3.54 -0.16
CA GLU A 122 -17.27 -4.30 -1.13
C GLU A 122 -16.08 -4.95 -0.45
N LYS A 123 -15.62 -6.08 -1.02
CA LYS A 123 -14.38 -6.73 -0.59
C LYS A 123 -13.21 -6.00 -1.24
N THR A 124 -12.40 -5.34 -0.43
CA THR A 124 -11.15 -4.72 -0.87
C THR A 124 -9.98 -5.64 -0.51
N MET A 125 -9.20 -6.00 -1.53
CA MET A 125 -8.00 -6.79 -1.39
C MET A 125 -6.79 -5.87 -1.15
N ILE A 126 -6.24 -5.91 0.05
CA ILE A 126 -5.00 -5.19 0.37
C ILE A 126 -3.84 -6.14 0.16
N LYS A 127 -3.03 -5.88 -0.87
CA LYS A 127 -1.78 -6.62 -1.11
C LYS A 127 -0.67 -6.00 -0.28
N TYR A 128 0.11 -6.81 0.41
CA TYR A 128 1.25 -6.37 1.20
C TYR A 128 2.39 -7.37 1.09
N LEU A 129 3.56 -6.95 1.54
CA LEU A 129 4.78 -7.73 1.50
C LEU A 129 5.16 -8.11 2.93
N GLU A 130 5.43 -9.39 3.14
CA GLU A 130 6.15 -9.85 4.31
C GLU A 130 7.55 -10.28 3.95
N GLY A 131 8.51 -9.91 4.78
CA GLY A 131 9.88 -10.35 4.60
C GLY A 131 10.52 -10.90 5.86
N GLU A 132 11.44 -11.83 5.66
CA GLU A 132 12.26 -12.46 6.68
C GLU A 132 13.73 -12.17 6.39
N MET A 133 14.43 -11.60 7.37
CA MET A 133 15.81 -11.16 7.23
C MET A 133 16.77 -12.34 7.09
N ILE A 134 17.60 -12.35 6.05
CA ILE A 134 18.63 -13.38 5.85
C ILE A 134 20.01 -12.82 6.20
N ASN A 135 20.37 -11.65 5.64
CA ASN A 135 21.70 -11.07 5.78
C ASN A 135 21.64 -9.59 6.18
N LYS A 136 21.59 -9.36 7.49
CA LYS A 136 21.51 -8.02 8.09
C LYS A 136 22.74 -7.16 7.79
N ASP A 137 23.94 -7.74 7.89
CA ASP A 137 25.20 -7.00 7.75
C ASP A 137 25.43 -6.47 6.33
N ALA A 138 24.99 -7.25 5.32
CA ALA A 138 25.04 -6.83 3.93
C ALA A 138 24.03 -5.73 3.61
N LEU A 139 22.85 -5.74 4.25
CA LEU A 139 21.80 -4.74 4.03
C LEU A 139 22.19 -3.37 4.57
N ILE A 140 22.83 -3.31 5.74
CA ILE A 140 23.28 -2.04 6.36
C ILE A 140 24.26 -1.29 5.45
N ASN A 141 25.11 -2.03 4.74
CA ASN A 141 26.16 -1.47 3.89
C ASN A 141 25.72 -1.30 2.44
N ILE A 142 24.41 -1.41 2.15
CA ILE A 142 23.91 -1.31 0.78
C ILE A 142 24.18 0.10 0.24
N LYS A 143 25.03 0.17 -0.79
CA LYS A 143 25.28 1.39 -1.57
C LYS A 143 24.84 1.12 -2.99
N LEU A 144 23.79 1.84 -3.39
CA LEU A 144 23.21 1.76 -4.72
C LEU A 144 23.90 2.76 -5.64
N GLU A 145 24.67 2.26 -6.60
CA GLU A 145 25.32 3.08 -7.62
C GLU A 145 24.43 3.21 -8.87
N PHE A 146 24.41 4.39 -9.48
CA PHE A 146 23.53 4.67 -10.63
C PHE A 146 24.12 4.21 -11.97
N SER A 147 25.45 4.18 -12.08
CA SER A 147 26.14 3.77 -13.29
C SER A 147 27.46 3.09 -12.95
N VAL A 148 27.94 2.27 -13.90
CA VAL A 148 29.26 1.67 -13.82
C VAL A 148 30.29 2.73 -14.27
N SER A 149 31.25 3.05 -13.42
CA SER A 149 32.35 3.95 -13.77
C SER A 149 33.53 3.20 -14.41
N GLU A 150 34.40 3.95 -15.10
CA GLU A 150 35.59 3.38 -15.74
C GLU A 150 36.54 2.72 -14.72
N ASP A 151 36.74 3.36 -13.55
CA ASP A 151 37.52 2.80 -12.44
C ASP A 151 36.93 1.48 -11.92
N MET A 152 35.59 1.34 -11.95
CA MET A 152 34.92 0.11 -11.52
C MET A 152 35.15 -1.03 -12.51
N LEU A 153 35.23 -0.73 -13.81
CA LEU A 153 35.56 -1.70 -14.85
C LEU A 153 37.02 -2.16 -14.74
N GLN A 154 37.95 -1.22 -14.56
CA GLN A 154 39.38 -1.52 -14.46
C GLN A 154 39.74 -2.34 -13.22
N ASN A 155 39.04 -2.11 -12.10
CA ASN A 155 39.31 -2.80 -10.83
C ASN A 155 38.34 -3.96 -10.55
N ASP A 156 37.53 -4.38 -11.53
CA ASP A 156 36.51 -5.43 -11.38
C ASP A 156 35.47 -5.20 -10.26
N LYS A 157 35.37 -3.97 -9.73
CA LYS A 157 34.46 -3.62 -8.62
C LYS A 157 32.99 -3.74 -9.00
N TRP A 158 32.66 -3.63 -10.30
CA TRP A 158 31.31 -3.79 -10.82
C TRP A 158 30.71 -5.18 -10.51
N LYS A 159 31.54 -6.20 -10.28
CA LYS A 159 31.10 -7.55 -9.90
C LYS A 159 30.57 -7.63 -8.47
N THR A 160 31.00 -6.70 -7.61
CA THR A 160 30.70 -6.71 -6.17
C THR A 160 29.72 -5.62 -5.75
N ILE A 161 29.56 -4.57 -6.57
CA ILE A 161 28.74 -3.41 -6.24
C ILE A 161 27.30 -3.63 -6.68
N SER A 162 26.37 -3.20 -5.82
CA SER A 162 24.95 -3.17 -6.07
C SER A 162 24.56 -1.97 -6.95
N LEU A 163 24.14 -2.23 -8.18
CA LEU A 163 23.64 -1.20 -9.10
C LEU A 163 22.14 -0.99 -8.96
N LEU A 164 21.68 0.24 -9.21
CA LEU A 164 20.27 0.51 -9.39
C LEU A 164 19.75 -0.23 -10.64
N PRO A 165 18.65 -1.00 -10.53
CA PRO A 165 18.05 -1.64 -11.69
C PRO A 165 17.51 -0.58 -12.65
N TYR A 166 17.73 -0.81 -13.94
CA TYR A 166 17.29 0.11 -14.99
C TYR A 166 15.76 0.21 -15.07
N ASN A 167 15.23 1.42 -15.26
CA ASN A 167 13.80 1.64 -15.44
C ASN A 167 13.39 1.44 -16.91
N PHE A 168 12.95 0.23 -17.25
CA PHE A 168 12.52 -0.11 -18.62
C PHE A 168 11.20 0.54 -19.06
N ASN A 169 10.45 1.18 -18.16
CA ASN A 169 9.15 1.78 -18.49
C ASN A 169 9.27 3.22 -18.98
N GLU A 170 10.41 3.88 -18.73
CA GLU A 170 10.66 5.25 -19.19
C GLU A 170 11.17 5.28 -20.62
N MET A 171 10.73 6.29 -21.39
CA MET A 171 11.28 6.53 -22.72
C MET A 171 12.74 6.99 -22.59
N ALA A 172 13.63 6.38 -23.37
CA ALA A 172 15.02 6.80 -23.45
C ALA A 172 15.15 8.24 -23.94
N THR A 173 16.26 8.89 -23.58
CA THR A 173 16.59 10.21 -24.09
C THR A 173 16.73 10.17 -25.62
N LYS A 174 15.94 10.98 -26.32
CA LYS A 174 16.09 11.13 -27.78
C LYS A 174 17.44 11.76 -28.08
N LEU A 175 18.24 11.08 -28.89
CA LEU A 175 19.47 11.66 -29.42
C LEU A 175 19.12 12.80 -30.37
N GLN A 176 19.75 13.95 -30.21
CA GLN A 176 19.67 15.03 -31.20
C GLN A 176 20.47 14.61 -32.44
N THR A 177 19.83 13.90 -33.35
CA THR A 177 20.37 13.69 -34.70
C THR A 177 20.05 14.94 -35.52
N GLY A 178 21.07 15.62 -36.05
CA GLY A 178 20.89 16.87 -36.77
C GLY A 178 20.01 16.73 -38.02
N LEU A 179 18.75 17.14 -37.91
CA LEU A 179 17.99 17.60 -39.07
C LEU A 179 18.42 19.05 -39.30
N LYS A 180 19.42 19.24 -40.16
CA LYS A 180 19.57 20.52 -40.87
C LYS A 180 18.31 20.67 -41.72
N ILE A 181 17.35 21.44 -41.21
CA ILE A 181 16.27 22.03 -42.02
C ILE A 181 16.91 23.04 -42.97
#